data_AF-A0A6C0NF60-F1
#
_entry.id   AF-A0A6C0NF60-F1
#
_cell.length_a   1.000
_cell.length_b   1.000
_cell.length_c   1.000
_cell.angle_alpha   90.00
_cell.angle_beta   90.00
_cell.angle_gamma   90.00
#
_symmetry.space_group_name_H-M   'P 1'
#
loop_
_entity.id
_entity.type
_entity.pdbx_description
1 polymer ?
#
loop_
_entity_poly.entity_id
_entity_poly.type
_entity_poly.pdbx_seq_one_letter_code
_entity_poly.pdbx_strand_id
1 'polypeptide(L)' 'MSAHIRNFSWNRVKLSTLTYGELDQLKKKVEEEHACNNGIYLYDKSGLKKLDALSWAVYHKMKAEKKAKQG' A
#
# COMPACT_ATOMS: atom_id res chain seq x y z
N MET A 1 -13.36 -8.87 15.54
CA MET A 1 -13.51 -9.24 14.12
C MET A 1 -12.21 -8.94 13.39
N SER A 2 -11.50 -9.96 12.91
CA SER A 2 -10.30 -9.77 12.08
C SER A 2 -10.74 -9.31 10.69
N ALA A 3 -10.71 -8.00 10.44
CA ALA A 3 -10.92 -7.46 9.11
C ALA A 3 -9.80 -7.98 8.20
N HIS A 4 -10.06 -9.07 7.49
CA HIS A 4 -9.19 -9.54 6.43
C HIS A 4 -9.27 -8.51 5.30
N ILE A 5 -8.47 -7.45 5.41
CA ILE A 5 -8.30 -6.47 4.35
C ILE A 5 -7.82 -7.27 3.14
N ARG A 6 -8.67 -7.36 2.11
CA ARG A 6 -8.34 -8.09 0.90
C ARG A 6 -7.14 -7.39 0.28
N ASN A 7 -5.99 -8.05 0.34
CA ASN A 7 -4.74 -7.57 -0.22
C ASN A 7 -4.84 -7.43 -1.76
N PHE A 8 -5.94 -7.91 -2.38
CA PHE A 8 -6.20 -7.88 -3.82
C PHE A 8 -5.02 -8.37 -4.67
N SER A 9 -4.25 -9.32 -4.14
CA SER A 9 -2.98 -9.78 -4.74
C SER A 9 -2.00 -8.65 -5.05
N TRP A 10 -1.99 -7.60 -4.22
CA TRP A 10 -1.20 -6.38 -4.38
C TRP A 10 -1.49 -5.62 -5.68
N ASN A 11 -2.69 -5.77 -6.22
CA ASN A 11 -3.11 -5.05 -7.40
C ASN A 11 -3.32 -3.56 -7.08
N ARG A 12 -2.34 -2.75 -7.49
CA ARG A 12 -2.30 -1.29 -7.37
C ARG A 12 -3.59 -0.57 -7.77
N VAL A 13 -4.33 -1.07 -8.76
CA VAL A 13 -5.63 -0.48 -9.18
C VAL A 13 -6.69 -0.73 -8.11
N LYS A 14 -6.81 -1.96 -7.60
CA LYS A 14 -7.77 -2.29 -6.54
C LYS A 14 -7.39 -1.63 -5.21
N LEU A 15 -6.11 -1.55 -4.90
CA LEU A 15 -5.62 -0.81 -3.74
C LEU A 15 -6.02 0.67 -3.80
N SER A 16 -6.01 1.30 -4.99
CA SER A 16 -6.44 2.70 -5.12
C SER A 16 -7.91 2.94 -4.79
N THR A 17 -8.74 1.90 -4.80
CA THR A 17 -10.16 1.96 -4.40
C THR A 17 -10.35 1.84 -2.88
N LEU A 18 -9.36 1.32 -2.15
CA LEU A 18 -9.39 1.22 -0.69
C LEU A 18 -9.30 2.59 -0.02
N THR A 19 -9.71 2.65 1.24
CA THR A 19 -9.57 3.85 2.06
C THR A 19 -8.11 4.11 2.45
N TYR A 20 -7.76 5.37 2.75
CA TYR A 20 -6.42 5.72 3.22
C TYR A 20 -6.05 4.95 4.50
N GLY A 21 -7.02 4.70 5.39
CA GLY A 21 -6.80 3.91 6.60
C GLY A 21 -6.46 2.45 6.31
N GLU A 22 -7.14 1.80 5.36
CA GLU A 22 -6.82 0.42 4.96
C GLU A 22 -5.45 0.33 4.27
N LEU A 23 -5.09 1.34 3.48
CA LEU A 23 -3.76 1.42 2.85
C LEU A 23 -2.65 1.57 3.89
N ASP A 24 -2.87 2.39 4.93
CA ASP A 24 -1.93 2.54 6.05
C ASP A 24 -1.80 1.25 6.86
N GLN A 25 -2.90 0.56 7.15
CA GLN A 25 -2.89 -0.74 7.83
C GLN A 25 -2.15 -1.81 7.01
N LEU A 26 -2.39 -1.87 5.71
CA LEU A 26 -1.65 -2.78 4.81
C LEU A 26 -0.16 -2.44 4.76
N LYS A 27 0.18 -1.15 4.75
CA LYS A 27 1.58 -0.69 4.78
C LYS A 27 2.28 -1.19 6.03
N LYS A 28 1.73 -0.90 7.22
CA LYS A 28 2.28 -1.35 8.50
C LYS A 28 2.44 -2.86 8.55
N LYS A 29 1.41 -3.60 8.12
CA LYS A 29 1.46 -5.06 8.08
C LYS A 29 2.58 -5.58 7.17
N VAL A 30 2.80 -4.97 6.00
CA VAL A 30 3.91 -5.32 5.10
C VAL A 30 5.26 -4.96 5.71
N GLU A 31 5.37 -3.81 6.35
CA GLU A 31 6.58 -3.37 7.03
C GLU A 31 6.94 -4.36 8.15
N GLU A 32 5.97 -4.80 8.95
CA GLU A 32 6.17 -5.78 10.03
C GLU A 32 6.46 -7.19 9.50
N GLU A 33 5.70 -7.67 8.50
CA GLU A 33 5.80 -9.03 7.96
C GLU A 33 7.04 -9.21 7.06
N HIS A 34 7.53 -8.13 6.45
CA HIS A 34 8.73 -8.13 5.59
C HIS A 34 9.90 -7.32 6.14
N ALA A 35 9.86 -6.91 7.41
CA ALA A 35 11.02 -6.35 8.09
C ALA A 35 12.14 -7.39 8.05
N CYS A 36 13.11 -7.18 7.16
CA CYS A 36 14.23 -8.09 6.99
C CYS A 36 15.43 -7.43 7.66
N ASN A 37 15.80 -7.86 8.85
CA ASN A 37 16.92 -7.25 9.57
C ASN A 37 18.25 -7.86 9.11
N ASN A 38 18.57 -7.71 7.82
CA ASN A 38 19.77 -8.27 7.20
C ASN A 38 20.93 -7.26 7.10
N GLY A 39 20.89 -6.14 7.84
CA GLY A 39 21.99 -5.17 7.95
C GLY A 39 22.25 -4.29 6.72
N ILE A 40 21.64 -4.60 5.57
CA ILE A 40 21.78 -3.84 4.31
C ILE A 40 20.44 -3.29 3.80
N TYR A 41 19.36 -4.06 4.00
CA TYR A 41 18.02 -3.69 3.56
C TYR A 41 17.08 -3.67 4.76
N LEU A 42 16.19 -2.68 4.85
CA LEU A 42 15.13 -2.61 5.88
C LEU A 42 13.99 -3.60 5.60
N TYR A 43 13.73 -3.89 4.32
CA TYR A 43 12.64 -4.75 3.86
C TYR A 43 13.12 -5.72 2.77
N ASP A 44 12.51 -6.90 2.70
CA ASP A 44 12.75 -7.83 1.59
C ASP A 44 12.33 -7.25 0.24
N LYS A 45 12.86 -7.80 -0.87
CA LYS A 45 12.44 -7.46 -2.24
C LYS A 45 10.91 -7.57 -2.43
N SER A 46 10.28 -8.53 -1.76
CA SER A 46 8.83 -8.71 -1.77
C SER A 46 8.10 -7.60 -1.00
N GLY A 47 8.62 -7.20 0.16
CA GLY A 47 8.08 -6.09 0.95
C GLY A 47 8.14 -4.77 0.19
N LEU A 48 9.29 -4.48 -0.42
CA LEU A 48 9.49 -3.28 -1.26
C LEU A 48 8.47 -3.21 -2.41
N LYS A 49 8.25 -4.30 -3.15
CA LYS A 49 7.25 -4.34 -4.23
C LYS A 49 5.83 -4.05 -3.73
N LYS A 50 5.48 -4.54 -2.54
CA LYS A 50 4.17 -4.33 -1.92
C LYS A 50 3.99 -2.88 -1.45
N LEU A 51 5.02 -2.30 -0.83
CA LEU A 51 5.05 -0.89 -0.42
C LEU A 51 5.00 0.07 -1.61
N ASP A 52 5.65 -0.28 -2.71
CA ASP A 52 5.60 0.48 -3.96
C ASP A 52 4.17 0.49 -4.55
N ALA A 53 3.51 -0.68 -4.57
CA ALA A 53 2.12 -0.80 -5.03
C ALA A 53 1.15 0.03 -4.16
N LEU A 54 1.34 0.05 -2.83
CA LEU A 54 0.56 0.89 -1.91
C LEU A 54 0.82 2.38 -2.15
N SER A 55 2.08 2.78 -2.30
CA SER A 55 2.47 4.17 -2.56
C SER A 55 1.88 4.66 -3.88
N TRP A 56 1.91 3.83 -4.93
CA TRP A 56 1.28 4.13 -6.21
C TRP A 56 -0.23 4.30 -6.08
N ALA A 57 -0.90 3.42 -5.33
CA ALA A 57 -2.34 3.46 -5.12
C ALA A 57 -2.78 4.76 -4.41
N VAL A 58 -2.09 5.14 -3.34
CA VAL A 58 -2.31 6.40 -2.61
C VAL A 58 -2.12 7.60 -3.53
N TYR A 59 -1.01 7.63 -4.28
CA TYR A 59 -0.70 8.73 -5.19
C TYR A 59 -1.74 8.88 -6.30
N HIS A 60 -2.14 7.79 -6.95
CA HIS A 60 -3.14 7.82 -8.01
C HIS A 60 -4.50 8.27 -7.50
N LYS A 61 -4.90 7.81 -6.31
CA LYS A 61 -6.12 8.25 -5.65
C LYS A 61 -6.09 9.76 -5.39
N MET A 62 -5.02 10.24 -4.77
CA MET A 62 -4.85 11.67 -4.48
C MET A 62 -4.81 12.52 -5.75
N LYS A 63 -4.19 12.01 -6.82
CA LYS A 63 -4.17 12.66 -8.14
C LYS A 63 -5.56 12.70 -8.77
N ALA A 64 -6.34 11.62 -8.67
CA ALA A 64 -7.72 11.58 -9.15
C ALA A 64 -8.61 12.57 -8.40
N GLU A 65 -8.48 12.64 -7.07
CA GLU A 65 -9.19 13.62 -6.24
C GLU A 65 -8.79 15.06 -6.55
N LYS A 66 -7.49 15.33 -6.76
CA LYS A 66 -7.01 16.65 -7.20
C LYS A 66 -7.58 17.04 -8.56
N LYS A 67 -7.64 16.09 -9.50
CA LYS A 67 -8.22 16.34 -10.82
C LYS A 67 -9.73 16.60 -10.74
N ALA A 68 -10.44 15.89 -9.86
CA ALA A 68 -11.88 16.10 -9.62
C ALA A 68 -12.19 17.45 -8.96
N LYS A 69 -11.27 18.00 -8.15
CA LYS A 69 -11.42 19.33 -7.54
C LYS A 69 -11.04 20.51 -8.46
N GLN A 70 -10.46 20.23 -9.63
CA GLN A 70 -10.00 21.25 -10.59
C GLN A 70 -10.92 21.41 -11.81
N GLY A 71 -12.03 20.66 -11.88
CA GLY A 71 -13.08 20.81 -12.89
C GLY A 71 -14.36 21.30 -12.25
#